data_AF-A0A4Z0A8N1-F1
#
_entry.id   AF-A0A4Z0A8N1-F1
#
_cell.length_a   1.000
_cell.length_b   1.000
_cell.length_c   1.000
_cell.angle_alpha   90.00
_cell.angle_beta   90.00
_cell.angle_gamma   90.00
#
_symmetry.space_group_name_H-M   'P 1'
#
loop_
_entity.id
_entity.type
_entity.pdbx_description
1 polymer ?
#
loop_
_entity_poly.entity_id
_entity_poly.type
_entity_poly.pdbx_seq_one_letter_code
_entity_poly.pdbx_strand_id
1 'polypeptide(L)'
;MAPSANKEAAFFNDILKDSDPEFVKHAKEVLSSDPVSGSLMVSASNSSIMFQTDVCTGLDDCTKKGVDKFQGTELKSHVQGSTFKLWLMSTMAKLELYDGTLMLVDMFNGTGLEFGLDTTGTTPWEGDWN
;
A
#
# COMPACT_ATOMS: atom_id res chain seq x y z
N MET A 1 19.78 2.76 6.04
CA MET A 1 19.21 2.92 7.39
C MET A 1 17.94 2.09 7.42
N ALA A 2 17.83 1.08 8.29
CA ALA A 2 16.63 0.25 8.36
C ALA A 2 15.46 1.12 8.88
N PRO A 3 14.35 1.27 8.16
CA PRO A 3 13.12 1.76 8.76
C PRO A 3 12.80 0.81 9.91
N SER A 4 12.70 1.37 11.09
CA SER A 4 12.64 0.67 12.36
C SER A 4 11.43 -0.28 12.43
N ALA A 5 11.67 -1.58 12.62
CA ALA A 5 10.64 -2.60 12.90
C ALA A 5 9.64 -2.18 14.01
N ASN A 6 10.05 -1.27 14.91
CA ASN A 6 9.18 -0.68 15.93
C ASN A 6 8.08 0.24 15.37
N LYS A 7 8.30 0.95 14.26
CA LYS A 7 7.29 1.79 13.61
C LYS A 7 6.27 0.93 12.86
N GLU A 8 6.72 -0.10 12.16
CA GLU A 8 5.85 -1.08 11.51
C GLU A 8 4.97 -1.82 12.52
N ALA A 9 5.55 -2.32 13.62
CA ALA A 9 4.78 -2.97 14.68
C ALA A 9 3.75 -2.02 15.33
N ALA A 10 4.09 -0.75 15.54
CA ALA A 10 3.16 0.25 16.07
C ALA A 10 2.02 0.54 15.08
N PHE A 11 2.32 0.61 13.79
CA PHE A 11 1.37 0.82 12.71
C PHE A 11 0.40 -0.37 12.58
N PHE A 12 0.90 -1.60 12.58
CA PHE A 12 0.06 -2.80 12.54
C PHE A 12 -0.84 -2.91 13.78
N ASN A 13 -0.30 -2.61 14.97
CA ASN A 13 -1.11 -2.59 16.18
C ASN A 13 -2.22 -1.52 16.11
N ASP A 14 -1.97 -0.37 15.47
CA ASP A 14 -3.00 0.66 15.31
C ASP A 14 -4.13 0.24 14.36
N ILE A 15 -3.79 -0.43 13.26
CA ILE A 15 -4.79 -1.03 12.35
C ILE A 15 -5.66 -2.05 13.11
N LEU A 16 -5.04 -2.90 13.93
CA LEU A 16 -5.72 -3.97 14.66
C LEU A 16 -6.48 -3.51 15.91
N LYS A 17 -6.40 -2.24 16.33
CA LYS A 17 -7.23 -1.67 17.40
C LYS A 17 -8.70 -1.48 17.01
N ASP A 18 -9.09 -1.85 15.78
CA ASP A 18 -10.49 -1.76 15.37
C ASP A 18 -11.39 -2.68 16.20
N SER A 19 -12.63 -2.25 16.39
CA SER A 19 -13.63 -3.04 17.10
C SER A 19 -14.35 -4.03 16.19
N ASP A 20 -14.28 -3.83 14.86
CA ASP A 20 -14.88 -4.74 13.88
C ASP A 20 -14.08 -6.06 13.77
N PRO A 21 -14.65 -7.20 14.20
CA PRO A 21 -13.96 -8.49 14.14
C PRO A 21 -13.66 -8.97 12.72
N GLU A 22 -14.48 -8.64 11.73
CA GLU A 22 -14.28 -9.02 10.33
C GLU A 22 -13.10 -8.24 9.74
N PHE A 23 -13.04 -6.93 10.02
CA PHE A 23 -11.89 -6.10 9.68
C PHE A 23 -10.59 -6.64 10.27
N VAL A 24 -10.58 -6.91 11.58
CA VAL A 24 -9.37 -7.41 12.28
C VAL A 24 -8.91 -8.75 11.71
N LYS A 25 -9.85 -9.63 11.36
CA LYS A 25 -9.52 -10.91 10.73
C LYS A 25 -8.87 -10.70 9.37
N HIS A 26 -9.50 -9.91 8.50
CA HIS A 26 -8.98 -9.62 7.17
C HIS A 26 -7.62 -8.90 7.22
N ALA A 27 -7.47 -7.92 8.12
CA ALA A 27 -6.21 -7.23 8.37
C ALA A 27 -5.10 -8.21 8.74
N LYS A 28 -5.35 -9.16 9.64
CA LYS A 28 -4.36 -10.19 9.98
C LYS A 28 -3.99 -11.07 8.79
N GLU A 29 -4.96 -11.44 7.96
CA GLU A 29 -4.72 -12.26 6.76
C GLU A 29 -3.82 -11.53 5.75
N VAL A 30 -4.10 -10.25 5.49
CA VAL A 30 -3.27 -9.44 4.60
C VAL A 30 -1.89 -9.23 5.21
N LEU A 31 -1.81 -8.66 6.42
CA LEU A 31 -0.55 -8.21 7.04
C LEU A 31 0.38 -9.35 7.49
N SER A 32 -0.11 -10.58 7.58
CA SER A 32 0.72 -11.77 7.85
C SER A 32 1.31 -12.41 6.60
N SER A 33 0.91 -11.94 5.42
CA SER A 33 1.45 -12.43 4.15
C SER A 33 2.59 -11.55 3.66
N ASP A 34 3.66 -12.16 3.15
CA ASP A 34 4.64 -11.42 2.39
C ASP A 34 4.07 -11.12 0.98
N PRO A 35 4.42 -9.97 0.39
CA PRO A 35 4.10 -9.71 -1.00
C PRO A 35 4.86 -10.70 -1.88
N VAL A 36 4.14 -11.27 -2.83
CA VAL A 36 4.67 -12.12 -3.90
C VAL A 36 4.73 -11.33 -5.20
N SER A 37 5.48 -11.83 -6.18
CA SER A 37 5.53 -11.25 -7.53
C SER A 37 4.12 -10.97 -8.06
N GLY A 38 3.90 -9.75 -8.54
CA GLY A 38 2.60 -9.31 -9.06
C GLY A 38 1.55 -9.04 -7.99
N SER A 39 1.92 -8.91 -6.71
CA SER A 39 1.01 -8.49 -5.65
C SER A 39 1.32 -7.10 -5.12
N LEU A 40 0.26 -6.37 -4.79
CA LEU A 40 0.31 -5.07 -4.12
C LEU A 40 -0.50 -5.18 -2.84
N MET A 41 0.17 -5.00 -1.71
CA MET A 41 -0.47 -4.94 -0.40
C MET A 41 -0.57 -3.50 0.03
N VAL A 42 -1.74 -3.09 0.49
CA VAL A 42 -1.99 -1.72 0.95
C VAL A 42 -2.56 -1.76 2.35
N SER A 43 -2.08 -0.86 3.19
CA SER A 43 -2.53 -0.71 4.55
C SER A 43 -2.55 0.76 4.92
N ALA A 44 -3.61 1.22 5.54
CA ALA A 44 -3.78 2.58 5.97
C ALA A 44 -4.24 2.60 7.43
N SER A 45 -3.61 3.47 8.21
CA SER A 45 -4.07 3.88 9.54
C SER A 45 -4.42 5.37 9.47
N ASN A 46 -5.10 5.89 10.50
CA ASN A 46 -5.55 7.30 10.61
C ASN A 46 -4.39 8.35 10.67
N SER A 47 -3.22 8.01 10.13
CA SER A 47 -2.05 8.87 10.00
C SER A 47 -1.25 8.61 8.73
N SER A 48 -1.22 7.38 8.21
CA SER A 48 -0.41 7.05 7.04
C SER A 48 -1.00 5.91 6.23
N ILE A 49 -0.78 5.95 4.93
CA ILE A 49 -0.97 4.83 4.01
C ILE A 49 0.41 4.27 3.66
N MET A 50 0.50 2.95 3.64
CA MET A 50 1.67 2.21 3.23
C MET A 50 1.26 1.23 2.15
N PHE A 51 2.05 1.12 1.10
CA PHE A 51 1.98 -0.03 0.19
C PHE A 51 3.27 -0.83 0.23
N GLN A 52 3.15 -2.11 -0.10
CA GLN A 52 4.24 -3.05 -0.21
C GLN A 52 4.04 -3.93 -1.44
N THR A 53 5.10 -4.08 -2.23
CA THR A 53 5.22 -5.07 -3.30
C THR A 53 6.42 -5.97 -3.01
N ASP A 54 6.68 -6.94 -3.89
CA ASP A 54 7.87 -7.78 -3.80
C ASP A 54 9.18 -7.03 -4.07
N VAL A 55 9.10 -5.84 -4.66
CA VAL A 55 10.28 -5.04 -5.08
C VAL A 55 10.42 -3.70 -4.35
N CYS A 56 9.35 -3.14 -3.79
CA CYS A 56 9.41 -1.81 -3.17
C CYS A 56 8.32 -1.59 -2.12
N THR A 57 8.53 -0.56 -1.31
CA THR A 57 7.56 -0.06 -0.33
C THR A 57 7.37 1.44 -0.51
N GLY A 58 6.20 1.97 -0.18
CA GLY A 58 5.99 3.41 -0.14
C GLY A 58 5.06 3.84 0.96
N LEU A 59 5.19 5.11 1.36
CA LEU A 59 4.48 5.69 2.49
C LEU A 59 3.99 7.10 2.11
N ASP A 60 2.77 7.42 2.52
CA ASP A 60 2.19 8.77 2.45
C ASP A 60 1.30 9.01 3.69
N ASP A 61 0.96 10.26 3.96
CA ASP A 61 0.00 10.62 4.99
C ASP A 61 -1.43 10.28 4.56
N CYS A 62 -2.23 9.72 5.47
CA CYS A 62 -3.60 9.35 5.17
C CYS A 62 -4.48 9.48 6.42
N THR A 63 -5.70 9.98 6.25
CA THR A 63 -6.70 10.05 7.33
C THR A 63 -7.72 8.92 7.25
N LYS A 64 -7.48 7.94 6.38
CA LYS A 64 -8.37 6.78 6.18
C LYS A 64 -7.73 5.55 6.79
N LYS A 65 -8.57 4.59 7.15
CA LYS A 65 -8.15 3.29 7.68
C LYS A 65 -8.59 2.21 6.72
N GLY A 66 -7.74 1.23 6.46
CA GLY A 66 -8.13 0.13 5.60
C GLY A 66 -6.96 -0.76 5.25
N VAL A 67 -7.25 -1.93 4.70
CA VAL A 67 -6.22 -2.90 4.37
C VAL A 67 -6.74 -3.78 3.24
N ASP A 68 -5.89 -4.04 2.25
CA ASP A 68 -6.23 -4.96 1.18
C ASP A 68 -4.99 -5.48 0.45
N LYS A 69 -5.17 -6.56 -0.31
CA LYS A 69 -4.19 -7.16 -1.21
C LYS A 69 -4.78 -7.27 -2.62
N PHE A 70 -4.07 -6.64 -3.55
CA PHE A 70 -4.38 -6.66 -4.98
C PHE A 70 -3.43 -7.62 -5.70
N GLN A 71 -3.92 -8.24 -6.76
CA GLN A 71 -3.14 -9.09 -7.66
C GLN A 71 -3.16 -8.50 -9.07
N GLY A 72 -1.99 -8.44 -9.71
CA GLY A 72 -1.81 -7.65 -10.91
C GLY A 72 -0.50 -7.89 -11.63
N THR A 73 -0.04 -6.85 -12.33
CA THR A 73 1.20 -6.89 -13.12
C THR A 73 2.43 -6.94 -12.23
N GLU A 74 3.43 -7.72 -12.64
CA GLU A 74 4.72 -7.77 -11.96
C GLU A 74 5.49 -6.46 -12.18
N LEU A 75 6.07 -5.92 -11.10
CA LEU A 75 6.95 -4.76 -11.16
C LEU A 75 8.40 -5.21 -11.36
N LYS A 76 9.19 -4.37 -12.02
CA LYS A 76 10.62 -4.59 -12.19
C LYS A 76 11.36 -4.06 -10.97
N SER A 77 12.53 -4.63 -10.69
CA SER A 77 13.44 -4.07 -9.70
C SER A 77 14.11 -2.80 -10.24
N HIS A 78 14.07 -1.73 -9.47
CA HIS A 78 14.66 -0.43 -9.81
C HIS A 78 15.71 -0.03 -8.77
N VAL A 79 16.74 0.72 -9.19
CA VAL A 79 17.90 1.06 -8.33
C VAL A 79 17.57 2.18 -7.34
N GLN A 80 16.61 3.05 -7.67
CA GLN A 80 16.22 4.17 -6.82
C GLN A 80 14.78 4.61 -7.11
N GLY A 81 13.98 4.70 -6.05
CA GLY A 81 12.68 5.35 -6.07
C GLY A 81 12.72 6.82 -5.70
N SER A 82 11.68 7.54 -6.12
CA SER A 82 11.39 8.89 -5.62
C SER A 82 9.93 8.92 -5.24
N THR A 83 9.04 9.21 -6.19
CA THR A 83 7.62 9.47 -5.91
C THR A 83 6.75 8.35 -6.45
N PHE A 84 5.67 8.03 -5.75
CA PHE A 84 4.65 7.13 -6.27
C PHE A 84 3.31 7.86 -6.41
N LYS A 85 2.44 7.31 -7.25
CA LYS A 85 1.01 7.64 -7.25
C LYS A 85 0.20 6.37 -7.13
N LEU A 86 -0.61 6.27 -6.08
CA LEU A 86 -1.46 5.11 -5.80
C LEU A 86 -2.92 5.51 -5.96
N TRP A 87 -3.62 4.85 -6.87
CA TRP A 87 -5.07 4.88 -6.97
C TRP A 87 -5.63 3.57 -6.46
N LEU A 88 -6.59 3.67 -5.57
CA LEU A 88 -7.42 2.55 -5.17
C LEU A 88 -8.84 2.89 -5.61
N MET A 89 -9.53 1.87 -6.10
CA MET A 89 -10.94 1.88 -6.45
C MET A 89 -11.51 0.59 -5.86
N SER A 90 -12.82 0.56 -5.64
CA SER A 90 -13.53 -0.58 -5.02
C SER A 90 -13.07 -1.98 -5.46
N THR A 91 -12.71 -2.16 -6.74
CA THR A 91 -12.26 -3.46 -7.29
C THR A 91 -10.86 -3.46 -7.91
N MET A 92 -10.16 -2.33 -7.88
CA MET A 92 -8.94 -2.13 -8.68
C MET A 92 -7.91 -1.28 -7.95
N ALA A 93 -6.64 -1.59 -8.16
CA ALA A 93 -5.54 -0.74 -7.74
C ALA A 93 -4.63 -0.44 -8.91
N LYS A 94 -4.14 0.80 -8.95
CA LYS A 94 -3.11 1.25 -9.88
C LYS A 94 -2.02 1.94 -9.07
N LEU A 95 -0.78 1.51 -9.25
CA LEU A 95 0.38 2.14 -8.65
C LEU A 95 1.34 2.55 -9.76
N GLU A 96 1.72 3.82 -9.79
CA GLU A 96 2.75 4.34 -10.68
C GLU A 96 3.98 4.70 -9.87
N LEU A 97 5.14 4.29 -10.35
CA LEU A 97 6.44 4.56 -9.73
C LEU A 97 7.23 5.53 -10.59
N TYR A 98 7.73 6.60 -9.97
CA TYR A 98 8.50 7.64 -10.62
C TYR A 98 9.91 7.72 -10.03
N ASP A 99 10.89 8.03 -10.90
CA ASP A 99 12.26 8.34 -10.48
C ASP A 99 12.40 9.78 -9.95
N GLY A 100 13.62 10.15 -9.51
CA GLY A 100 13.92 11.49 -9.00
C GLY A 100 13.82 12.63 -10.00
N THR A 101 13.58 12.32 -11.28
CA THR A 101 13.28 13.31 -12.34
C THR A 101 11.80 13.37 -12.70
N LEU A 102 10.96 12.66 -11.95
CA LEU A 102 9.52 12.51 -12.18
C LEU A 102 9.20 11.81 -13.51
N MET A 103 10.10 10.95 -14.01
CA MET A 103 9.80 10.06 -15.12
C MET A 103 9.19 8.76 -14.61
N LEU A 104 8.10 8.32 -15.25
CA LEU A 104 7.44 7.04 -14.94
C LEU A 104 8.40 5.88 -15.28
N VAL A 105 8.78 5.10 -14.27
CA VAL A 105 9.67 3.94 -14.42
C VAL A 105 8.94 2.62 -14.40
N ASP A 106 7.79 2.54 -13.72
CA ASP A 106 6.98 1.32 -13.69
C ASP A 106 5.52 1.59 -13.32
N MET A 107 4.68 0.60 -13.60
CA MET A 107 3.26 0.65 -13.29
C MET A 107 2.71 -0.72 -12.91
N PHE A 108 2.08 -0.78 -11.75
CA PHE A 108 1.23 -1.88 -11.32
C PHE A 108 -0.22 -1.60 -11.69
N ASN A 109 -0.90 -2.57 -12.29
CA ASN A 109 -2.35 -2.59 -12.40
C ASN A 109 -2.85 -3.93 -11.87
N GLY A 110 -3.75 -3.90 -10.91
CA GLY A 110 -4.28 -5.09 -10.28
C GLY A 110 -5.73 -4.99 -9.87
N THR A 111 -6.28 -6.13 -9.49
CA THR A 111 -7.64 -6.28 -8.99
C THR A 111 -7.61 -6.85 -7.57
N GLY A 112 -8.57 -6.43 -6.76
CA GLY A 112 -8.67 -6.71 -5.33
C GLY A 112 -9.93 -6.05 -4.79
N LEU A 113 -10.35 -6.38 -3.57
CA LEU A 113 -11.57 -5.84 -2.98
C LEU A 113 -11.21 -5.05 -1.74
N GLU A 114 -11.30 -3.73 -1.84
CA GLU A 114 -10.88 -2.85 -0.76
C GLU A 114 -11.68 -3.16 0.53
N PHE A 115 -10.96 -3.28 1.66
CA PHE A 115 -11.60 -3.51 2.95
C PHE A 115 -11.32 -2.32 3.89
N GLY A 116 -12.35 -1.50 4.10
CA GLY A 116 -12.30 -0.31 4.96
C GLY A 116 -11.68 0.94 4.30
N LEU A 117 -10.93 0.78 3.21
CA LEU A 117 -10.42 1.92 2.43
C LEU A 117 -11.60 2.61 1.74
N ASP A 118 -11.83 3.88 2.04
CA ASP A 118 -12.79 4.69 1.29
C ASP A 118 -12.08 5.32 0.08
N THR A 119 -12.46 4.93 -1.14
CA THR A 119 -11.86 5.39 -2.41
C THR A 119 -12.74 6.35 -3.20
N THR A 120 -13.68 7.03 -2.52
CA THR A 120 -14.53 8.06 -3.15
C THR A 120 -13.77 9.24 -3.77
N GLY A 121 -12.45 9.38 -3.52
CA GLY A 121 -11.59 10.37 -4.14
C GLY A 121 -10.97 9.86 -5.45
N THR A 122 -11.05 10.67 -6.51
CA THR A 122 -10.32 10.42 -7.78
C THR A 122 -8.83 10.80 -7.71
N THR A 123 -8.40 11.38 -6.60
CA THR A 123 -7.02 11.83 -6.36
C THR A 123 -6.17 10.65 -5.86
N PRO A 124 -5.01 10.37 -6.47
CA PRO A 124 -4.10 9.37 -5.95
C PRO A 124 -3.50 9.80 -4.61
N TRP A 125 -3.10 8.83 -3.80
CA TRP A 125 -2.10 9.06 -2.76
C TRP A 125 -0.74 9.25 -3.41
N GLU A 126 0.02 10.24 -2.92
CA GLU A 126 1.31 10.62 -3.49
C GLU A 126 2.32 10.75 -2.36
N GLY A 127 3.32 9.89 -2.37
CA GLY A 127 4.40 9.92 -1.39
C GLY A 127 5.69 9.37 -1.95
N ASP A 128 6.60 9.00 -1.06
CA ASP A 128 7.90 8.47 -1.45
C ASP A 128 7.93 6.94 -1.40
N TRP A 129 8.69 6.32 -2.31
CA TRP A 129 8.93 4.88 -2.31
C TRP A 129 10.41 4.54 -2.32
N ASN A 130 10.75 3.39 -1.74
CA ASN A 130 12.11 2.85 -1.65
C ASN A 130 12.13 1.35 -1.92
#